data_AF-X1S2W1-F1
#
_entry.id   AF-X1S2W1-F1
#
_cell.length_a   1.000
_cell.length_b   1.000
_cell.length_c   1.000
_cell.angle_alpha   90.00
_cell.angle_beta   90.00
_cell.angle_gamma   90.00
#
_symmetry.space_group_name_H-M   'P 1'
#
loop_
_entity.id
_entity.type
_entity.pdbx_description
1 polymer ?
#
loop_
_entity_poly.entity_id
_entity_poly.type
_entity_poly.pdbx_seq_one_letter_code
_entity_poly.pdbx_strand_id
1 'polypeptide(L)'
;YGSWIEDGGRSVVYTEGQLIENPVFIIEDILRNELGLTSNEIDIDSFNTAGHKTTGTIGDVFNDAVADIKFAFSQHRLISAKNLIRKICKLSGLYFYWSAGKAKVVARQRSYSAVDDTIDFREIAYPSPENSSVQKPKISLTNHNDIINYLTMEYSFDYGANETIKSRTIIP
;
A
#
# COMPACT_ATOMS: atom_id res chain seq x y z
N TYR A 1 -16.14 8.52 20.82
CA TYR A 1 -15.80 8.50 19.39
C TYR A 1 -17.04 8.09 18.61
N GLY A 2 -17.32 8.73 17.47
CA GLY A 2 -18.45 8.35 16.61
C GLY A 2 -19.84 8.92 16.96
N SER A 3 -19.99 9.81 17.95
CA SER A 3 -21.28 10.48 18.23
C SER A 3 -21.79 11.33 17.07
N TRP A 4 -20.86 11.87 16.27
CA TRP A 4 -21.13 12.66 15.07
C TRP A 4 -21.70 11.84 13.90
N ILE A 5 -21.66 10.50 13.98
CA ILE A 5 -22.14 9.60 12.92
C ILE A 5 -23.66 9.63 12.82
N GLU A 6 -24.36 9.78 13.94
CA GLU A 6 -25.83 9.82 14.03
C GLU A 6 -26.38 11.26 14.05
N ASP A 7 -25.48 12.26 14.05
CA ASP A 7 -25.85 13.68 14.09
C ASP A 7 -26.64 14.09 12.83
N GLY A 8 -27.67 14.93 13.02
CA GLY A 8 -28.49 15.44 11.92
C GLY A 8 -29.39 14.43 11.20
N GLY A 9 -29.69 13.27 11.80
CA GLY A 9 -30.56 12.24 11.19
C GLY A 9 -29.88 11.40 10.11
N ARG A 10 -28.54 11.41 10.10
CA ARG A 10 -27.68 10.71 9.16
C ARG A 10 -27.79 9.20 9.39
N SER A 11 -28.15 8.44 8.35
CA SER A 11 -28.20 6.97 8.41
C SER A 11 -27.08 6.38 7.57
N VAL A 12 -25.96 6.04 8.19
CA VAL A 12 -24.83 5.33 7.55
C VAL A 12 -24.65 3.90 8.05
N VAL A 13 -25.62 3.40 8.84
CA VAL A 13 -25.67 2.04 9.41
C VAL A 13 -24.49 1.73 10.36
N TYR A 14 -23.83 2.78 10.85
CA TYR A 14 -22.96 2.76 12.01
C TYR A 14 -23.71 3.45 13.16
N THR A 15 -23.71 2.85 14.34
CA THR A 15 -24.32 3.45 15.54
C THR A 15 -23.27 4.10 16.43
N GLU A 16 -23.68 5.05 17.27
CA GLU A 16 -22.79 5.63 18.26
C GLU A 16 -22.15 4.53 19.14
N GLY A 17 -20.86 4.68 19.45
CA GLY A 17 -20.10 3.73 20.27
C GLY A 17 -19.62 2.47 19.55
N GLN A 18 -20.00 2.25 18.28
CA GLN A 18 -19.38 1.18 17.49
C GLN A 18 -17.94 1.51 17.10
N LEU A 19 -17.13 0.47 16.94
CA LEU A 19 -15.80 0.61 16.36
C LEU A 19 -15.91 1.09 14.92
N ILE A 20 -15.29 2.23 14.63
CA ILE A 20 -15.23 2.78 13.28
C ILE A 20 -14.12 2.05 12.52
N GLU A 21 -14.51 1.08 11.71
CA GLU A 21 -13.56 0.29 10.89
C GLU A 21 -13.40 0.86 9.47
N ASN A 22 -14.39 1.62 8.98
CA ASN A 22 -14.35 2.17 7.64
C ASN A 22 -13.36 3.36 7.56
N PRO A 23 -12.35 3.33 6.66
CA PRO A 23 -11.35 4.39 6.59
C PRO A 23 -11.94 5.76 6.25
N VAL A 24 -13.10 5.84 5.59
CA VAL A 24 -13.80 7.12 5.32
C VAL A 24 -14.19 7.80 6.64
N PHE A 25 -14.80 7.05 7.55
CA PHE A 25 -15.26 7.58 8.83
C PHE A 25 -14.11 7.74 9.84
N ILE A 26 -13.04 6.96 9.72
CA ILE A 26 -11.78 7.22 10.44
C ILE A 26 -11.21 8.60 10.07
N ILE A 27 -11.23 8.96 8.78
CA ILE A 27 -10.76 10.27 8.32
C ILE A 27 -11.67 11.39 8.84
N GLU A 28 -12.99 11.20 8.82
CA GLU A 28 -13.93 12.17 9.39
C GLU A 28 -13.70 12.35 10.90
N ASP A 29 -13.43 11.28 11.63
CA ASP A 29 -13.13 11.34 13.06
C ASP A 29 -11.85 12.15 13.35
N ILE A 30 -10.79 11.94 12.57
CA ILE A 30 -9.56 12.75 12.66
C ILE A 30 -9.83 14.23 12.35
N LEU A 31 -10.66 14.52 11.34
CA LEU A 31 -11.02 15.91 10.99
C LEU A 31 -11.77 16.61 12.13
N ARG A 32 -12.64 15.91 12.85
CA ARG A 32 -13.41 16.47 13.95
C ARG A 32 -12.59 16.58 15.23
N ASN A 33 -11.89 15.51 15.62
CA ASN A 33 -11.21 15.45 16.92
C ASN A 33 -9.84 16.14 16.91
N GLU A 34 -9.05 16.01 15.84
CA GLU A 34 -7.69 16.56 15.78
C GLU A 34 -7.64 17.96 15.16
N LEU A 35 -8.56 18.26 14.24
CA LEU A 35 -8.60 19.55 13.53
C LEU A 35 -9.75 20.45 13.99
N GLY A 36 -10.66 19.96 14.85
CA GLY A 36 -11.75 20.74 15.43
C GLY A 36 -12.85 21.13 14.44
N LEU A 37 -12.94 20.45 13.30
CA LEU A 37 -13.91 20.80 12.25
C LEU A 37 -15.32 20.35 12.62
N THR A 38 -16.29 21.17 12.26
CA THR A 38 -17.71 20.92 12.47
C THR A 38 -18.40 20.41 11.20
N SER A 39 -19.66 20.01 11.34
CA SER A 39 -20.52 19.59 10.23
C SER A 39 -20.72 20.68 9.16
N ASN A 40 -20.43 21.94 9.47
CA ASN A 40 -20.47 23.04 8.49
C ASN A 40 -19.22 23.06 7.58
N GLU A 41 -18.10 22.54 8.08
CA GLU A 41 -16.80 22.54 7.39
C GLU A 41 -16.49 21.19 6.74
N ILE A 42 -17.30 20.17 7.02
CA ILE A 42 -17.21 18.83 6.46
C ILE A 42 -18.37 18.62 5.49
N ASP A 43 -18.07 18.13 4.29
CA ASP A 43 -19.10 17.76 3.31
C ASP A 43 -19.64 16.35 3.63
N ILE A 44 -20.60 16.31 4.56
CA ILE A 44 -21.24 15.08 5.06
C ILE A 44 -21.72 14.17 3.93
N ASP A 45 -22.28 14.72 2.86
CA ASP A 45 -22.81 13.94 1.75
C ASP A 45 -21.71 13.19 0.99
N SER A 46 -20.54 13.82 0.83
CA SER A 46 -19.37 13.17 0.21
C SER A 46 -18.87 11.99 1.04
N PHE A 47 -18.83 12.16 2.37
CA PHE A 47 -18.43 11.10 3.29
C PHE A 47 -19.46 9.96 3.35
N ASN A 48 -20.76 10.28 3.29
CA ASN A 48 -21.81 9.27 3.18
C ASN A 48 -21.69 8.45 1.90
N THR A 49 -21.56 9.15 0.77
CA THR A 49 -21.45 8.51 -0.54
C THR A 49 -20.22 7.60 -0.62
N ALA A 50 -19.11 7.96 0.05
CA ALA A 50 -17.92 7.13 0.09
C ALA A 50 -18.01 5.98 1.10
N GLY A 51 -18.52 6.24 2.32
CA GLY A 51 -18.40 5.35 3.47
C GLY A 51 -19.64 4.56 3.87
N HIS A 52 -20.81 4.80 3.26
CA HIS A 52 -22.06 4.14 3.67
C HIS A 52 -21.91 2.61 3.69
N LYS A 53 -22.24 1.97 4.83
CA LYS A 53 -21.93 0.55 5.09
C LYS A 53 -22.48 -0.44 4.06
N THR A 54 -23.55 -0.08 3.35
CA THR A 54 -24.18 -0.93 2.33
C THR A 54 -24.08 -0.40 0.90
N THR A 55 -23.85 0.89 0.71
CA THR A 55 -23.94 1.56 -0.62
C THR A 55 -22.76 2.50 -0.88
N GLY A 56 -21.73 2.45 -0.05
CA GLY A 56 -20.55 3.30 -0.17
C GLY A 56 -19.69 2.92 -1.37
N THR A 57 -19.20 3.93 -2.08
CA THR A 57 -18.33 3.76 -3.26
C THR A 57 -16.93 3.24 -2.91
N ILE A 58 -16.57 3.15 -1.62
CA ILE A 58 -15.32 2.49 -1.22
C ILE A 58 -15.29 0.99 -1.56
N GLY A 59 -16.47 0.35 -1.67
CA GLY A 59 -16.59 -1.04 -2.13
C GLY A 59 -15.95 -1.24 -3.51
N ASP A 60 -16.12 -0.26 -4.41
CA ASP A 60 -15.60 -0.29 -5.77
C ASP A 60 -14.06 -0.24 -5.84
N VAL A 61 -13.40 0.28 -4.80
CA VAL A 61 -11.93 0.34 -4.71
C VAL A 61 -11.35 -1.06 -4.48
N PHE A 62 -11.98 -1.80 -3.58
CA PHE A 62 -11.51 -3.10 -3.09
C PHE A 62 -12.19 -4.31 -3.74
N ASN A 63 -13.26 -4.10 -4.54
CA ASN A 63 -14.12 -5.14 -5.08
C ASN A 63 -14.69 -6.05 -3.97
N ASP A 64 -15.07 -5.44 -2.85
CA ASP A 64 -15.58 -6.14 -1.67
C ASP A 64 -16.80 -5.38 -1.11
N ALA A 65 -17.60 -6.04 -0.29
CA ALA A 65 -18.69 -5.39 0.39
C ALA A 65 -18.15 -4.29 1.32
N VAL A 66 -18.81 -3.14 1.36
CA VAL A 66 -18.35 -2.00 2.19
C VAL A 66 -18.25 -2.36 3.67
N ALA A 67 -19.12 -3.27 4.14
CA ALA A 67 -19.10 -3.78 5.50
C ALA A 67 -17.87 -4.64 5.83
N ASP A 68 -17.25 -5.25 4.82
CA ASP A 68 -16.09 -6.14 4.96
C ASP A 68 -14.76 -5.38 4.88
N ILE A 69 -14.79 -4.14 4.37
CA ILE A 69 -13.63 -3.24 4.35
C ILE A 69 -13.33 -2.72 5.75
N LYS A 70 -12.36 -3.36 6.40
CA LYS A 70 -11.89 -3.03 7.75
C LYS A 70 -10.49 -2.43 7.69
N PHE A 71 -10.34 -1.26 8.27
CA PHE A 71 -9.07 -0.55 8.34
C PHE A 71 -8.64 -0.35 9.79
N ALA A 72 -7.39 -0.70 10.07
CA ALA A 72 -6.74 -0.45 11.33
C ALA A 72 -5.36 0.14 11.07
N PHE A 73 -4.96 1.12 11.87
CA PHE A 73 -3.63 1.71 11.79
C PHE A 73 -3.11 2.06 13.18
N SER A 74 -1.80 2.16 13.30
CA SER A 74 -1.12 2.65 14.50
C SER A 74 -0.09 3.70 14.08
N GLN A 75 -0.06 4.82 14.79
CA GLN A 75 0.85 5.92 14.52
C GLN A 75 1.79 6.11 15.71
N HIS A 76 3.01 5.59 15.60
CA HIS A 76 4.01 5.62 16.68
C HIS A 76 4.79 6.95 16.79
N ARG A 77 4.63 7.85 15.82
CA ARG A 77 5.33 9.14 15.77
C ARG A 77 4.35 10.28 15.55
N LEU A 78 4.54 11.41 16.22
CA LEU A 78 3.70 12.58 15.96
C LEU A 78 3.90 13.06 14.51
N ILE A 79 2.84 13.07 13.72
CA ILE A 79 2.79 13.60 12.36
C ILE A 79 1.60 14.56 12.25
N SER A 80 1.69 15.54 11.35
CA SER A 80 0.56 16.44 11.08
C SER A 80 -0.68 15.63 10.65
N ALA A 81 -1.86 16.00 11.17
CA ALA A 81 -3.14 15.39 10.80
C ALA A 81 -3.35 15.36 9.27
N LYS A 82 -2.96 16.43 8.56
CA LYS A 82 -3.02 16.49 7.08
C LYS A 82 -2.14 15.41 6.43
N ASN A 83 -1.00 15.09 7.01
CA ASN A 83 -0.11 14.04 6.51
C ASN A 83 -0.62 12.65 6.87
N LEU A 84 -1.19 12.47 8.06
CA LEU A 84 -1.85 11.23 8.46
C LEU A 84 -3.02 10.90 7.53
N ILE A 85 -3.93 11.86 7.32
CA ILE A 85 -5.09 11.70 6.42
C ILE A 85 -4.62 11.31 5.02
N ARG A 86 -3.62 12.00 4.46
CA ARG A 86 -3.08 11.65 3.14
C ARG A 86 -2.49 10.25 3.08
N LYS A 87 -1.87 9.76 4.16
CA LYS A 87 -1.35 8.39 4.22
C LYS A 87 -2.48 7.37 4.25
N ILE A 88 -3.51 7.61 5.08
CA ILE A 88 -4.70 6.77 5.14
C ILE A 88 -5.35 6.71 3.75
N CYS A 89 -5.60 7.88 3.12
CA CYS A 89 -6.16 7.96 1.78
C CYS A 89 -5.40 7.14 0.74
N LYS A 90 -4.05 7.21 0.76
CA LYS A 90 -3.21 6.46 -0.17
C LYS A 90 -3.33 4.95 0.02
N LEU A 91 -3.43 4.48 1.25
CA LEU A 91 -3.59 3.06 1.58
C LEU A 91 -5.01 2.57 1.27
N SER A 92 -6.02 3.41 1.51
CA SER A 92 -7.42 3.05 1.40
C SER A 92 -8.04 3.34 0.03
N GLY A 93 -7.24 3.79 -0.95
CA GLY A 93 -7.72 4.20 -2.27
C GLY A 93 -8.72 5.36 -2.27
N LEU A 94 -8.64 6.23 -1.27
CA LEU A 94 -9.47 7.44 -1.17
C LEU A 94 -8.70 8.67 -1.68
N TYR A 95 -9.43 9.71 -2.07
CA TYR A 95 -8.89 11.01 -2.39
C TYR A 95 -9.55 12.09 -1.54
N PHE A 96 -8.75 12.74 -0.69
CA PHE A 96 -9.19 13.82 0.19
C PHE A 96 -8.77 15.18 -0.38
N TYR A 97 -9.73 16.12 -0.43
CA TYR A 97 -9.50 17.45 -0.96
C TYR A 97 -10.41 18.48 -0.31
N TRP A 98 -10.03 19.75 -0.44
CA TRP A 98 -10.84 20.89 -0.01
C TRP A 98 -11.51 21.51 -1.23
N SER A 99 -12.82 21.74 -1.14
CA SER A 99 -13.58 22.40 -2.20
C SER A 99 -14.74 23.20 -1.60
N ALA A 100 -14.95 24.42 -2.10
CA ALA A 100 -15.97 25.35 -1.60
C ALA A 100 -15.93 25.55 -0.07
N GLY A 101 -14.72 25.58 0.51
CA GLY A 101 -14.52 25.75 1.96
C GLY A 101 -14.84 24.51 2.80
N LYS A 102 -15.23 23.39 2.19
CA LYS A 102 -15.53 22.13 2.89
C LYS A 102 -14.50 21.04 2.60
N ALA A 103 -14.27 20.20 3.60
CA ALA A 103 -13.50 18.98 3.50
C ALA A 103 -14.33 17.91 2.78
N LYS A 104 -13.80 17.35 1.68
CA LYS A 104 -14.48 16.35 0.85
C LYS A 104 -13.62 15.10 0.69
N VAL A 105 -14.30 13.96 0.51
CA VAL A 105 -13.67 12.68 0.19
C VAL A 105 -14.35 12.02 -1.00
N VAL A 106 -13.56 11.38 -1.86
CA VAL A 106 -14.06 10.59 -2.98
C VAL A 106 -13.29 9.27 -3.02
N ALA A 107 -14.00 8.15 -3.20
CA ALA A 107 -13.39 6.87 -3.48
C ALA A 107 -12.84 6.85 -4.91
N ARG A 108 -11.60 6.40 -5.09
CA ARG A 108 -11.01 6.36 -6.43
C ARG A 108 -11.61 5.19 -7.19
N GLN A 109 -12.25 5.46 -8.33
CA GLN A 109 -12.71 4.38 -9.19
C GLN A 109 -11.51 3.59 -9.72
N ARG A 110 -11.58 2.26 -9.57
CA ARG A 110 -10.67 1.35 -10.25
C ARG A 110 -10.99 1.42 -11.75
N SER A 111 -10.15 2.09 -12.53
CA SER A 111 -10.28 2.17 -13.99
C SER A 111 -9.66 0.96 -14.71
N TYR A 112 -9.65 -0.21 -14.06
CA TYR A 112 -9.03 -1.42 -14.61
C TYR A 112 -9.97 -2.60 -14.43
N SER A 113 -10.45 -3.14 -15.56
CA SER A 113 -11.09 -4.46 -15.64
C SER A 113 -9.99 -5.52 -15.50
N ALA A 114 -9.42 -5.66 -14.31
CA ALA A 114 -8.75 -6.91 -13.98
C ALA A 114 -9.85 -7.95 -13.93
N VAL A 115 -9.85 -8.87 -14.89
CA VAL A 115 -10.44 -10.19 -14.65
C VAL A 115 -9.67 -10.77 -13.47
N ASP A 116 -10.36 -11.45 -12.54
CA ASP A 116 -9.69 -12.23 -11.52
C ASP A 116 -8.88 -13.33 -12.22
N ASP A 117 -7.62 -13.03 -12.52
CA ASP A 117 -6.74 -13.96 -13.19
C ASP A 117 -5.99 -14.75 -12.12
N THR A 118 -6.30 -16.04 -12.05
CA THR A 118 -5.55 -16.95 -11.19
C THR A 118 -4.27 -17.28 -11.93
N ILE A 119 -3.16 -16.66 -11.52
CA ILE A 119 -1.84 -16.97 -12.06
C ILE A 119 -1.58 -18.47 -11.88
N ASP A 120 -1.68 -19.26 -12.96
CA ASP A 120 -1.24 -20.66 -12.92
C ASP A 120 0.29 -20.68 -12.90
N PHE A 121 0.86 -21.31 -11.88
CA PHE A 121 2.30 -21.51 -11.76
C PHE A 121 2.94 -22.09 -13.04
N ARG A 122 2.17 -22.87 -13.82
CA ARG A 122 2.64 -23.45 -15.08
C ARG A 122 2.93 -22.41 -16.17
N GLU A 123 2.26 -21.26 -16.17
CA GLU A 123 2.46 -20.17 -17.14
C GLU A 123 3.72 -19.35 -16.85
N ILE A 124 4.21 -19.40 -15.61
CA ILE A 124 5.46 -18.78 -15.19
C ILE A 124 6.63 -19.76 -15.37
N ALA A 125 6.45 -21.01 -14.97
CA ALA A 125 7.51 -22.00 -14.89
C ALA A 125 7.82 -22.71 -16.22
N TYR A 126 6.87 -22.69 -17.17
CA TYR A 126 7.02 -23.36 -18.46
C TYR A 126 6.59 -22.43 -19.61
N PRO A 127 7.24 -22.51 -20.78
CA PRO A 127 6.83 -21.72 -21.93
C PRO A 127 5.42 -22.11 -22.35
N SER A 128 4.55 -21.11 -22.39
CA SER A 128 3.19 -21.14 -22.94
C SER A 128 3.12 -20.20 -24.15
N PRO A 129 2.02 -20.20 -24.92
CA PRO A 129 1.79 -19.21 -25.98
C PRO A 129 1.89 -17.75 -25.52
N GLU A 130 1.66 -17.51 -24.21
CA GLU A 130 1.64 -16.18 -23.59
C GLU A 130 2.98 -15.81 -22.93
N ASN A 131 3.87 -16.80 -22.75
CA ASN A 131 5.19 -16.61 -22.13
C ASN A 131 6.28 -17.37 -22.90
N SER A 132 6.36 -17.11 -24.22
CA SER A 132 7.34 -17.74 -25.12
C SER A 132 8.79 -17.40 -24.79
N SER A 133 9.01 -16.37 -23.96
CA SER A 133 10.33 -15.88 -23.56
C SER A 133 10.95 -16.70 -22.42
N VAL A 134 10.16 -17.46 -21.66
CA VAL A 134 10.68 -18.32 -20.58
C VAL A 134 11.27 -19.59 -21.17
N GLN A 135 12.59 -19.75 -21.02
CA GLN A 135 13.24 -21.02 -21.31
C GLN A 135 12.82 -22.07 -20.27
N LYS A 136 12.46 -23.27 -20.74
CA LYS A 136 12.22 -24.41 -19.85
C LYS A 136 13.44 -24.59 -18.94
N PRO A 137 13.27 -24.77 -17.62
CA PRO A 137 14.38 -25.13 -16.75
C PRO A 137 15.02 -26.41 -17.29
N LYS A 138 16.24 -26.29 -17.82
CA LYS A 138 17.01 -27.41 -18.34
C LYS A 138 17.79 -27.99 -17.18
N ILE A 139 17.53 -29.25 -16.84
CA ILE A 139 18.44 -30.01 -15.98
C ILE A 139 19.70 -30.25 -16.82
N SER A 140 20.76 -29.50 -16.53
CA SER A 140 22.09 -29.70 -17.08
C SER A 140 23.13 -29.46 -15.99
N LEU A 141 24.21 -30.23 -16.04
CA LEU A 141 25.39 -29.95 -15.22
C LEU A 141 25.97 -28.60 -15.66
N THR A 142 26.20 -27.69 -14.71
CA THR A 142 26.93 -26.45 -14.98
C THR A 142 28.34 -26.81 -15.43
N ASN A 143 28.81 -26.17 -16.50
CA ASN A 143 30.19 -26.38 -16.97
C ASN A 143 31.15 -25.91 -15.87
N HIS A 144 32.17 -26.72 -15.56
CA HIS A 144 33.14 -26.39 -14.52
C HIS A 144 33.82 -25.03 -14.78
N ASN A 145 34.01 -24.66 -16.05
CA ASN A 145 34.61 -23.39 -16.44
C ASN A 145 33.75 -22.16 -16.10
N ASP A 146 32.45 -22.34 -15.86
CA ASP A 146 31.54 -21.24 -15.46
C ASP A 146 31.54 -21.03 -13.94
N ILE A 147 32.16 -21.93 -13.17
CA ILE A 147 32.28 -21.87 -11.71
C ILE A 147 33.73 -21.52 -11.37
N ILE A 148 34.17 -20.30 -11.72
CA ILE A 148 35.49 -19.79 -11.33
C ILE A 148 35.29 -18.75 -10.22
N ASN A 149 35.83 -19.02 -9.05
CA ASN A 149 35.93 -18.04 -7.97
C ASN A 149 37.16 -17.15 -8.20
N TYR A 150 36.96 -15.84 -8.27
CA TYR A 150 38.07 -14.88 -8.28
C TYR A 150 38.39 -14.45 -6.85
N LEU A 151 39.64 -14.65 -6.41
CA LEU A 151 40.15 -14.09 -5.16
C LEU A 151 41.13 -12.96 -5.50
N THR A 152 40.73 -11.72 -5.22
CA THR A 152 41.63 -10.57 -5.31
C THR A 152 42.14 -10.25 -3.91
N MET A 153 43.44 -10.39 -3.68
CA MET A 153 44.09 -9.91 -2.46
C MET A 153 44.71 -8.55 -2.74
N GLU A 154 44.19 -7.51 -2.10
CA GLU A 154 44.61 -6.12 -2.35
C GLU A 154 45.89 -5.72 -1.59
N TYR A 155 46.39 -6.57 -0.69
CA TYR A 155 47.57 -6.28 0.14
C TYR A 155 48.45 -7.51 0.31
N SER A 156 49.60 -7.51 -0.34
CA SER A 156 50.72 -8.41 -0.03
C SER A 156 51.79 -7.59 0.67
N PHE A 157 51.88 -7.70 2.00
CA PHE A 157 52.94 -7.07 2.78
C PHE A 157 54.12 -8.03 2.90
N ASP A 158 55.28 -7.65 2.35
CA ASP A 158 56.50 -8.43 2.52
C ASP A 158 57.17 -8.03 3.83
N TYR A 159 57.07 -8.90 4.84
CA TYR A 159 57.64 -8.66 6.16
C TYR A 159 59.18 -8.69 6.18
N GLY A 160 59.83 -9.27 5.18
CA GLY A 160 61.29 -9.28 5.07
C GLY A 160 61.86 -7.97 4.51
N ALA A 161 61.15 -7.38 3.54
CA ALA A 161 61.50 -6.10 2.92
C ALA A 161 60.83 -4.88 3.59
N ASN A 162 59.81 -5.11 4.42
CA ASN A 162 59.01 -4.10 5.12
C ASN A 162 58.32 -3.09 4.18
N GLU A 163 57.91 -3.54 3.00
CA GLU A 163 57.23 -2.75 1.97
C GLU A 163 55.96 -3.45 1.47
N THR A 164 54.99 -2.66 0.99
CA THR A 164 53.76 -3.20 0.38
C THR A 164 53.96 -3.39 -1.12
N ILE A 165 53.82 -4.62 -1.60
CA ILE A 165 53.96 -4.95 -3.03
C ILE A 165 52.59 -4.79 -3.70
N LYS A 166 52.57 -4.29 -4.95
CA LYS A 166 51.33 -4.11 -5.73
C LYS A 166 50.52 -5.41 -5.85
N SER A 167 49.19 -5.26 -5.82
CA SER A 167 48.18 -6.32 -5.87
C SER A 167 48.43 -7.35 -6.97
N ARG A 168 48.30 -8.64 -6.64
CA ARG A 168 48.41 -9.76 -7.58
C ARG A 168 47.13 -10.60 -7.55
N THR A 169 46.47 -10.72 -8.70
CA THR A 169 45.33 -11.64 -8.88
C THR A 169 45.86 -13.06 -9.09
N ILE A 170 45.33 -14.02 -8.32
CA ILE A 170 45.63 -15.45 -8.47
C ILE A 170 44.37 -16.12 -9.00
N ILE A 171 44.49 -16.77 -10.15
CA ILE A 171 43.46 -17.65 -10.70
C ILE A 171 43.84 -19.06 -10.23
N PRO A 172 42.97 -19.79 -9.53
CA PRO A 172 43.24 -21.18 -9.13
C PRO A 172 43.38 -22.11 -10.33
#